data_AF-A0A1V5S1C7-F1
#
_entry.id   AF-A0A1V5S1C7-F1
#
_cell.length_a   1.000
_cell.length_b   1.000
_cell.length_c   1.000
_cell.angle_alpha   90.00
_cell.angle_beta   90.00
_cell.angle_gamma   90.00
#
_symmetry.space_group_name_H-M   'P 1'
#
loop_
_entity.id
_entity.type
_entity.pdbx_description
1 polymer ?
#
loop_
_entity_poly.entity_id
_entity_poly.type
_entity_poly.pdbx_seq_one_letter_code
_entity_poly.pdbx_strand_id
1 'polypeptide(L)'
;MFVMSMHSSKVKIICVIVIVALCLGGAVIFAVKKSERADSRFPVNLRGSTEVERMDFLRSCGIEVAQEPLEISEIIIPAEFDEVYKDYNEIQVSQGFDLSAYSGKRVKRWTYKVTNYPGYAENSDAIRANLLVYDGLIIGGDVCSVELNGFIHGFIKDGKNTQTSDLSSTLNASSSGSNTNNN
;
A
#
# COMPACT_ATOMS: atom_id res chain seq x y z
N MET A 1 -17.84 29.70 -63.20
CA MET A 1 -18.10 29.51 -61.76
C MET A 1 -18.94 28.23 -61.64
N PHE A 2 -18.33 27.11 -61.25
CA PHE A 2 -19.00 25.81 -61.17
C PHE A 2 -19.50 25.57 -59.75
N VAL A 3 -20.81 25.61 -59.57
CA VAL A 3 -21.46 25.26 -58.30
C VAL A 3 -21.84 23.78 -58.39
N MET A 4 -21.15 22.95 -57.61
CA MET A 4 -21.44 21.53 -57.42
C MET A 4 -22.67 21.40 -56.51
N SER A 5 -23.82 21.04 -57.08
CA SER A 5 -25.00 20.63 -56.33
C SER A 5 -24.86 19.14 -55.99
N MET A 6 -24.44 18.83 -54.76
CA MET A 6 -24.42 17.46 -54.24
C MET A 6 -25.66 17.20 -53.38
N HIS A 7 -26.47 16.24 -53.82
CA HIS A 7 -27.68 15.76 -53.16
C HIS A 7 -27.42 15.34 -51.69
N SER A 8 -28.20 15.93 -50.77
CA SER A 8 -27.96 16.02 -49.32
C SER A 8 -28.00 14.72 -48.50
N SER A 9 -28.16 13.55 -49.14
CA SER A 9 -28.15 12.25 -48.45
C SER A 9 -26.74 11.66 -48.30
N LYS A 10 -25.84 11.91 -49.27
CA LYS A 10 -24.47 11.35 -49.27
C LYS A 10 -23.53 12.09 -48.31
N VAL A 11 -23.73 13.40 -48.14
CA VAL A 11 -22.94 14.25 -47.24
C VAL A 11 -23.22 13.92 -45.76
N LYS A 12 -24.46 13.59 -45.42
CA LYS A 12 -24.84 13.17 -44.06
C LYS A 12 -24.19 11.85 -43.65
N ILE A 13 -24.09 10.89 -44.58
CA ILE A 13 -23.45 9.59 -44.34
C ILE A 13 -21.94 9.75 -44.09
N ILE A 14 -21.27 10.64 -44.83
CA ILE A 14 -19.83 10.91 -44.66
C ILE A 14 -19.56 11.51 -43.27
N CYS A 15 -20.37 12.47 -42.80
CA CYS A 15 -20.20 13.04 -41.46
C CYS A 15 -20.37 12.02 -40.33
N VAL A 16 -21.32 11.08 -40.45
CA VAL A 16 -21.54 10.03 -39.45
C VAL A 16 -20.34 9.07 -39.38
N ILE A 17 -19.76 8.69 -40.52
CA ILE A 17 -18.58 7.80 -40.57
C ILE A 17 -17.36 8.47 -39.92
N VAL A 18 -17.15 9.77 -40.15
CA VAL A 18 -16.03 10.52 -39.56
C VAL A 18 -16.18 10.65 -38.03
N ILE A 19 -17.39 10.86 -37.52
CA ILE A 19 -17.66 10.94 -36.08
C ILE A 19 -17.44 9.57 -35.41
N VAL A 20 -17.92 8.48 -36.01
CA VAL A 20 -17.70 7.12 -35.50
C VAL A 20 -16.22 6.76 -35.48
N ALA A 21 -15.46 7.12 -36.52
CA ALA A 21 -14.01 6.91 -36.57
C ALA A 21 -13.26 7.72 -35.48
N LEU A 22 -13.68 8.96 -35.20
CA LEU A 22 -13.12 9.78 -34.13
C LEU A 22 -13.45 9.25 -32.73
N CYS A 23 -14.68 8.76 -32.50
CA CYS A 23 -15.07 8.14 -31.23
C CYS A 23 -14.30 6.84 -30.97
N LEU A 24 -14.08 6.02 -31.99
CA LEU A 24 -13.31 4.78 -31.87
C LEU A 24 -11.80 5.05 -31.70
N GLY A 25 -11.25 6.04 -32.40
CA GLY A 25 -9.84 6.45 -32.24
C GLY A 25 -9.54 7.10 -30.89
N GLY A 26 -10.46 7.93 -30.37
CA GLY A 26 -10.31 8.60 -29.07
C GLY A 26 -10.35 7.65 -27.87
N ALA A 27 -11.19 6.61 -27.92
CA ALA A 27 -11.30 5.61 -26.86
C ALA A 27 -10.02 4.77 -26.71
N VAL A 28 -9.33 4.45 -27.82
CA VAL A 28 -8.07 3.71 -27.79
C VAL A 28 -6.94 4.54 -27.18
N ILE A 29 -6.88 5.85 -27.47
CA ILE A 29 -5.85 6.73 -26.90
C ILE A 29 -6.08 6.99 -25.40
N PHE A 30 -7.34 7.06 -24.95
CA PHE A 30 -7.66 7.21 -23.52
C PHE A 30 -7.39 5.92 -22.73
N ALA A 31 -7.65 4.74 -23.32
CA ALA A 31 -7.37 3.46 -22.67
C ALA A 31 -5.87 3.16 -22.53
N VAL A 32 -5.01 3.67 -23.42
CA VAL A 32 -3.55 3.48 -23.34
C VAL A 32 -2.88 4.45 -22.35
N LYS A 33 -3.54 5.57 -21.99
CA LYS A 33 -3.00 6.54 -21.01
C LYS A 33 -3.16 6.14 -19.54
N LYS A 34 -3.70 4.95 -19.24
CA LYS A 34 -3.67 4.35 -17.89
C LYS A 34 -2.63 3.23 -17.78
N SER A 35 -1.47 3.44 -18.36
CA SER A 35 -0.26 2.74 -17.98
C SER A 35 0.78 3.79 -17.65
N GLU A 36 0.55 4.50 -16.55
CA GLU A 36 1.70 4.94 -15.78
C GLU A 36 2.46 3.67 -15.46
N ARG A 37 3.69 3.57 -15.99
CA ARG A 37 4.65 2.59 -15.55
C ARG A 37 4.69 2.72 -14.04
N ALA A 38 4.03 1.79 -13.35
CA ALA A 38 4.38 1.48 -11.99
C ALA A 38 5.87 1.14 -12.07
N ASP A 39 6.70 2.04 -11.54
CA ASP A 39 8.05 1.72 -11.14
C ASP A 39 7.87 0.64 -10.08
N SER A 40 7.74 -0.62 -10.53
CA SER A 40 7.31 -1.73 -9.70
C SER A 40 8.47 -2.06 -8.80
N ARG A 41 8.54 -1.34 -7.67
CA ARG A 41 9.58 -1.53 -6.65
C ARG A 41 9.50 -2.94 -6.07
N PHE A 42 8.33 -3.56 -6.13
CA PHE A 42 8.12 -4.96 -5.81
C PHE A 42 8.24 -5.87 -7.04
N PRO A 43 8.76 -7.08 -6.85
CA PRO A 43 8.73 -8.10 -7.89
C PRO A 43 7.30 -8.55 -8.19
N VAL A 44 7.14 -9.08 -9.40
CA VAL A 44 5.87 -9.26 -10.14
C VAL A 44 4.80 -10.12 -9.43
N ASN A 45 5.12 -10.80 -8.31
CA ASN A 45 4.21 -11.71 -7.63
C ASN A 45 3.71 -11.17 -6.29
N LEU A 46 2.47 -10.65 -6.28
CA LEU A 46 1.77 -10.20 -5.08
C LEU A 46 0.85 -11.26 -4.46
N ARG A 47 0.99 -12.54 -4.84
CA ARG A 47 0.15 -13.60 -4.24
C ARG A 47 0.57 -13.84 -2.79
N GLY A 48 -0.40 -14.14 -1.93
CA GLY A 48 -0.18 -14.38 -0.50
C GLY A 48 -1.15 -15.39 0.11
N SER A 49 -1.80 -16.21 -0.72
CA SER A 49 -2.78 -17.21 -0.28
C SER A 49 -2.09 -18.35 0.47
N THR A 50 -0.94 -18.78 -0.03
CA THR A 50 -0.15 -19.87 0.53
C THR A 50 1.05 -19.36 1.33
N GLU A 51 1.58 -20.19 2.22
CA GLU A 51 2.79 -19.88 2.98
C GLU A 51 3.98 -19.62 2.05
N VAL A 52 4.16 -20.46 1.03
CA VAL A 52 5.22 -20.34 0.03
C VAL A 52 5.15 -19.00 -0.68
N GLU A 53 3.97 -18.59 -1.15
CA GLU A 53 3.79 -17.30 -1.82
C GLU A 53 4.15 -16.11 -0.92
N ARG A 54 3.76 -16.14 0.37
CA ARG A 54 4.10 -15.09 1.34
C ARG A 54 5.60 -15.03 1.63
N MET A 55 6.24 -16.18 1.82
CA MET A 55 7.68 -16.25 2.06
C MET A 55 8.48 -15.81 0.84
N ASP A 56 8.04 -16.19 -0.37
CA ASP A 56 8.68 -15.77 -1.61
C ASP A 56 8.60 -14.26 -1.81
N PHE A 57 7.46 -13.65 -1.49
CA PHE A 57 7.32 -12.18 -1.49
C PHE A 57 8.32 -11.52 -0.52
N LEU A 58 8.38 -11.96 0.74
CA LEU A 58 9.31 -11.38 1.73
C LEU A 58 10.78 -11.56 1.31
N ARG A 59 11.15 -12.77 0.85
CA ARG A 59 12.50 -13.06 0.37
C ARG A 59 12.88 -12.18 -0.82
N SER A 60 11.91 -11.92 -1.70
CA SER A 60 12.12 -11.05 -2.86
C SER A 60 12.32 -9.58 -2.50
N CYS A 61 11.92 -9.18 -1.28
CA CYS A 61 12.24 -7.89 -0.68
C CYS A 61 13.57 -7.90 0.10
N GLY A 62 14.29 -9.02 0.11
CA GLY A 62 15.53 -9.21 0.89
C GLY A 62 15.30 -9.55 2.37
N ILE A 63 14.07 -9.88 2.77
CA ILE A 63 13.69 -10.18 4.15
C ILE A 63 13.59 -11.70 4.31
N GLU A 64 14.38 -12.26 5.22
CA GLU A 64 14.29 -13.66 5.60
C GLU A 64 13.50 -13.79 6.90
N VAL A 65 12.61 -14.80 6.93
CA VAL A 65 11.72 -15.03 8.05
C VAL A 65 11.68 -16.50 8.47
N ALA A 66 11.30 -16.74 9.72
CA ALA A 66 10.93 -18.07 10.18
C ALA A 66 9.70 -18.58 9.39
N GLN A 67 9.65 -19.90 9.15
CA GLN A 67 8.60 -20.51 8.34
C GLN A 67 7.21 -20.35 8.98
N GLU A 68 7.12 -20.61 10.29
CA GLU A 68 5.87 -20.50 11.03
C GLU A 68 5.59 -19.03 11.41
N PRO A 69 4.40 -18.49 11.09
CA PRO A 69 4.03 -17.16 11.53
C PRO A 69 3.88 -17.11 13.06
N LEU A 70 4.33 -16.03 13.67
CA LEU A 70 4.14 -15.74 15.08
C LEU A 70 2.67 -15.43 15.42
N GLU A 71 1.95 -14.79 14.48
CA GLU A 71 0.56 -14.40 14.67
C GLU A 71 -0.17 -14.40 13.32
N ILE A 72 -1.44 -14.80 13.36
CA ILE A 72 -2.39 -14.67 12.24
C ILE A 72 -3.64 -14.03 12.81
N SER A 73 -3.98 -12.83 12.35
CA SER A 73 -5.16 -12.08 12.84
C SER A 73 -6.00 -11.53 11.70
N GLU A 74 -7.31 -11.48 11.89
CA GLU A 74 -8.21 -10.75 11.00
C GLU A 74 -8.39 -9.33 11.54
N ILE A 75 -8.09 -8.34 10.71
CA ILE A 75 -8.23 -6.92 11.05
C ILE A 75 -9.19 -6.26 10.06
N ILE A 76 -9.81 -5.17 10.48
CA ILE A 76 -10.63 -4.33 9.61
C ILE A 76 -9.81 -3.08 9.31
N ILE A 77 -9.56 -2.82 8.03
CA ILE A 77 -9.02 -1.53 7.59
C ILE A 77 -10.10 -0.48 7.89
N PRO A 78 -9.81 0.60 8.63
CA PRO A 78 -10.80 1.62 8.95
C PRO A 78 -11.52 2.15 7.70
N ALA A 79 -12.80 2.49 7.83
CA ALA A 79 -13.54 3.11 6.74
C ALA A 79 -13.05 4.55 6.48
N GLU A 80 -12.59 5.22 7.52
CA GLU A 80 -12.00 6.56 7.49
C GLU A 80 -10.64 6.52 8.18
N PHE A 81 -9.62 7.15 7.60
CA PHE A 81 -8.27 7.15 8.16
C PHE A 81 -8.10 8.38 9.05
N ASP A 82 -7.82 8.13 10.33
CA ASP A 82 -7.30 9.14 11.23
C ASP A 82 -5.83 9.44 10.90
N GLU A 83 -5.20 10.34 11.66
CA GLU A 83 -3.79 10.71 11.43
C GLU A 83 -2.86 9.51 11.52
N VAL A 84 -3.07 8.62 12.49
CA VAL A 84 -2.27 7.41 12.67
C VAL A 84 -2.35 6.48 11.46
N TYR A 85 -3.55 6.23 10.95
CA TYR A 85 -3.72 5.34 9.80
C TYR A 85 -3.29 6.01 8.49
N LYS A 86 -3.36 7.34 8.39
CA LYS A 86 -2.76 8.09 7.27
C LYS A 86 -1.25 7.91 7.24
N ASP A 87 -0.57 8.13 8.36
CA ASP A 87 0.88 7.94 8.47
C ASP A 87 1.28 6.50 8.11
N TYR A 88 0.51 5.52 8.60
CA TYR A 88 0.73 4.12 8.22
C TYR A 88 0.52 3.90 6.72
N ASN A 89 -0.55 4.45 6.13
CA ASN A 89 -0.81 4.32 4.70
C ASN A 89 0.25 5.02 3.85
N GLU A 90 0.88 6.10 4.31
CA GLU A 90 1.98 6.75 3.61
C GLU A 90 3.18 5.81 3.44
N ILE A 91 3.50 5.02 4.46
CA ILE A 91 4.51 3.95 4.36
C ILE A 91 4.10 2.96 3.27
N GLN A 92 2.83 2.56 3.22
CA GLN A 92 2.31 1.63 2.21
C GLN A 92 2.39 2.21 0.79
N VAL A 93 1.99 3.47 0.62
CA VAL A 93 2.00 4.18 -0.67
C VAL A 93 3.42 4.33 -1.20
N SER A 94 4.38 4.62 -0.32
CA SER A 94 5.80 4.75 -0.70
C SER A 94 6.37 3.49 -1.36
N GLN A 95 5.85 2.32 -0.99
CA GLN A 95 6.27 1.04 -1.53
C GLN A 95 5.36 0.56 -2.69
N GLY A 96 4.26 1.26 -2.99
CA GLY A 96 3.37 0.98 -4.11
C GLY A 96 2.06 0.26 -3.73
N PHE A 97 1.72 0.27 -2.44
CA PHE A 97 0.45 -0.24 -1.92
C PHE A 97 -0.45 0.93 -1.47
N ASP A 98 -1.77 0.82 -1.61
CA ASP A 98 -2.68 1.86 -1.10
C ASP A 98 -3.84 1.22 -0.35
N LEU A 99 -3.80 1.31 0.98
CA LEU A 99 -4.82 0.73 1.86
C LEU A 99 -6.15 1.47 1.78
N SER A 100 -6.17 2.72 1.29
CA SER A 100 -7.42 3.46 1.12
C SER A 100 -8.37 2.78 0.14
N ALA A 101 -7.84 2.07 -0.85
CA ALA A 101 -8.61 1.23 -1.78
C ALA A 101 -9.32 0.04 -1.09
N TYR A 102 -8.92 -0.28 0.14
CA TYR A 102 -9.43 -1.37 0.95
C TYR A 102 -10.09 -0.88 2.25
N SER A 103 -10.48 0.40 2.32
CA SER A 103 -11.19 0.97 3.47
C SER A 103 -12.46 0.19 3.83
N GLY A 104 -12.66 -0.12 5.11
CA GLY A 104 -13.78 -0.91 5.61
C GLY A 104 -13.72 -2.40 5.27
N LYS A 105 -12.64 -2.89 4.63
CA LYS A 105 -12.47 -4.30 4.30
C LYS A 105 -11.82 -5.06 5.46
N ARG A 106 -12.23 -6.31 5.61
CA ARG A 106 -11.60 -7.28 6.50
C ARG A 106 -10.44 -7.95 5.77
N VAL A 107 -9.26 -7.93 6.35
CA VAL A 107 -8.02 -8.47 5.78
C VAL A 107 -7.33 -9.37 6.79
N LYS A 108 -6.48 -10.30 6.32
CA LYS A 108 -5.65 -11.12 7.20
C LYS A 108 -4.28 -10.50 7.35
N ARG A 109 -3.84 -10.28 8.59
CA ARG A 109 -2.46 -9.95 8.93
C ARG A 109 -1.71 -11.21 9.31
N TRP A 110 -0.58 -11.44 8.64
CA TRP A 110 0.38 -12.48 8.97
C TRP A 110 1.63 -11.83 9.55
N THR A 111 2.01 -12.23 10.76
CA THR A 111 3.22 -11.70 11.41
C THR A 111 4.26 -12.79 11.47
N TYR A 112 5.46 -12.50 11.00
CA TYR A 112 6.59 -13.42 10.95
C TYR A 112 7.77 -12.88 11.75
N LYS A 113 8.59 -13.77 12.30
CA LYS A 113 9.89 -13.42 12.89
C LYS A 113 10.90 -13.18 11.77
N VAL A 114 11.59 -12.04 11.79
CA VAL A 114 12.69 -11.75 10.84
C VAL A 114 14.01 -12.30 11.38
N THR A 115 14.76 -13.01 10.56
CA THR A 115 16.01 -13.70 10.97
C THR A 115 17.28 -12.98 10.48
N ASN A 116 17.19 -12.14 9.45
CA ASN A 116 18.36 -11.50 8.82
C ASN A 116 18.43 -9.97 9.02
N TYR A 117 17.76 -9.41 10.03
CA TYR A 117 17.72 -7.95 10.21
C TYR A 117 19.07 -7.40 10.75
N PRO A 118 19.72 -6.44 10.05
CA PRO A 118 21.01 -5.91 10.49
C PRO A 118 20.96 -5.25 11.87
N GLY A 119 21.98 -5.52 12.71
CA GLY A 119 22.07 -4.97 14.07
C GLY A 119 21.32 -5.78 15.12
N TYR A 120 20.58 -6.82 14.72
CA TYR A 120 19.90 -7.74 15.62
C TYR A 120 20.50 -9.13 15.47
N ALA A 121 20.54 -9.90 16.58
CA ALA A 121 20.90 -11.31 16.52
C ALA A 121 19.80 -12.11 15.81
N GLU A 122 20.18 -13.12 15.04
CA GLU A 122 19.23 -13.97 14.30
C GLU A 122 18.15 -14.62 15.18
N ASN A 123 18.51 -14.95 16.42
CA ASN A 123 17.60 -15.54 17.40
C ASN A 123 16.74 -14.50 18.14
N SER A 124 16.89 -13.20 17.89
CA SER A 124 16.11 -12.15 18.52
C SER A 124 14.65 -12.17 18.05
N ASP A 125 13.70 -12.10 18.98
CA ASP A 125 12.26 -11.98 18.69
C ASP A 125 11.82 -10.51 18.54
N ALA A 126 12.77 -9.57 18.51
CA ALA A 126 12.49 -8.13 18.46
C ALA A 126 11.92 -7.67 17.12
N ILE A 127 12.40 -8.24 15.99
CA ILE A 127 12.02 -7.78 14.65
C ILE A 127 10.97 -8.69 14.04
N ARG A 128 9.89 -8.07 13.54
CA ARG A 128 8.76 -8.75 12.93
C ARG A 128 8.46 -8.19 11.54
N ALA A 129 8.00 -9.04 10.65
CA ALA A 129 7.45 -8.66 9.35
C ALA A 129 5.95 -8.95 9.32
N ASN A 130 5.14 -7.93 9.05
CA ASN A 130 3.70 -8.02 8.93
C ASN A 130 3.30 -8.00 7.45
N LEU A 131 2.48 -8.95 7.00
CA LEU A 131 1.86 -8.94 5.67
C LEU A 131 0.35 -8.78 5.80
N LEU A 132 -0.22 -7.84 5.04
CA LEU A 132 -1.67 -7.67 4.89
C LEU A 132 -2.12 -8.36 3.62
N VAL A 133 -2.99 -9.37 3.78
CA VAL A 133 -3.52 -10.17 2.67
C VAL A 133 -5.03 -9.99 2.57
N TYR A 134 -5.49 -9.58 1.39
CA TYR A 134 -6.90 -9.48 1.04
C TYR A 134 -7.17 -10.25 -0.25
N ASP A 135 -8.18 -11.11 -0.23
CA ASP A 135 -8.56 -11.97 -1.37
C ASP A 135 -7.38 -12.71 -2.01
N GLY A 136 -6.48 -13.22 -1.15
CA GLY A 136 -5.31 -13.98 -1.59
C GLY A 136 -4.16 -13.15 -2.16
N LEU A 137 -4.27 -11.82 -2.19
CA LEU A 137 -3.25 -10.88 -2.63
C LEU A 137 -2.67 -10.11 -1.46
N ILE A 138 -1.35 -9.88 -1.50
CA ILE A 138 -0.64 -8.99 -0.60
C ILE A 138 -0.97 -7.55 -1.03
N ILE A 139 -1.57 -6.81 -0.11
CA ILE A 139 -2.03 -5.44 -0.33
C ILE A 139 -1.24 -4.41 0.50
N GLY A 140 -0.25 -4.86 1.25
CA GLY A 140 0.54 -4.02 2.15
C GLY A 140 1.26 -4.82 3.22
N GLY A 141 1.98 -4.10 4.07
CA GLY A 141 2.65 -4.61 5.25
C GLY A 141 3.90 -3.81 5.61
N ASP A 142 4.62 -4.27 6.62
CA ASP A 142 5.71 -3.53 7.25
C ASP A 142 6.70 -4.46 7.95
N VAL A 143 7.86 -3.90 8.30
CA VAL A 143 8.81 -4.48 9.24
C VAL A 143 8.87 -3.56 10.45
N CYS A 144 8.74 -4.14 11.65
CA CYS A 144 8.73 -3.39 12.89
C CYS A 144 9.56 -4.03 14.00
N SER A 145 10.00 -3.21 14.95
CA SER A 145 10.58 -3.66 16.22
C SER A 145 9.54 -3.57 17.34
N VAL A 146 9.46 -4.60 18.19
CA VAL A 146 8.57 -4.62 19.37
C VAL A 146 9.21 -4.07 20.65
N GLU A 147 10.42 -3.53 20.56
CA GLU A 147 11.10 -2.89 21.67
C GLU A 147 10.45 -1.53 22.03
N LEU A 148 10.76 -1.00 23.23
CA LEU A 148 10.17 0.25 23.72
C LEU A 148 10.40 1.45 22.78
N ASN A 149 11.59 1.51 22.16
CA ASN A 149 11.94 2.51 21.15
C ASN A 149 11.91 1.87 19.76
N GLY A 150 10.87 1.07 19.51
CA GLY A 150 10.68 0.37 18.24
C GLY A 150 10.48 1.32 17.07
N PHE A 151 10.44 0.74 15.88
CA PHE A 151 10.24 1.46 14.64
C PHE A 151 9.28 0.67 13.75
N ILE A 152 8.79 1.34 12.70
CA ILE A 152 8.02 0.73 11.62
C ILE A 152 8.53 1.28 10.29
N HIS A 153 8.72 0.40 9.31
CA HIS A 153 9.09 0.80 7.95
C HIS A 153 8.55 -0.19 6.91
N GLY A 154 8.48 0.23 5.64
CA GLY A 154 8.07 -0.66 4.53
C GLY A 154 9.11 -1.74 4.21
N PHE A 155 8.80 -2.67 3.32
CA PHE A 155 9.71 -3.78 3.01
C PHE A 155 10.98 -3.36 2.28
N ILE A 156 10.89 -2.30 1.48
CA ILE A 156 12.01 -1.80 0.70
C ILE A 156 12.66 -0.67 1.47
N LYS A 157 13.90 -0.91 1.92
CA LYS A 157 14.72 0.14 2.50
C LYS A 157 15.23 1.02 1.35
N ASP A 158 14.45 2.04 0.99
CA ASP A 158 14.99 3.14 0.22
C ASP A 158 16.24 3.63 0.98
N GLY A 159 17.37 3.85 0.32
CA GLY A 159 18.62 4.29 0.94
C GLY A 159 18.56 5.66 1.65
N LYS A 160 17.36 6.17 1.92
CA LYS A 160 17.06 7.38 2.67
C LYS A 160 16.39 6.99 3.98
N ASN A 161 17.15 7.19 5.04
CA ASN A 161 16.82 6.95 6.44
C ASN A 161 15.56 7.75 6.85
N THR A 162 14.37 7.16 6.78
CA THR A 162 13.14 7.82 7.27
C THR A 162 13.02 7.57 8.77
N GLN A 163 13.18 8.66 9.53
CA GLN A 163 13.05 8.68 10.98
C GLN A 163 11.60 8.43 11.39
N THR A 164 11.46 7.47 12.29
CA THR A 164 10.47 7.28 13.36
C THR A 164 9.35 8.32 13.43
N SER A 165 8.11 7.89 13.14
CA SER A 165 6.90 8.54 13.68
C SER A 165 6.67 8.00 15.10
N ASP A 166 6.97 8.84 16.08
CA ASP A 166 6.78 8.56 17.51
C ASP A 166 5.29 8.41 17.86
N LEU A 167 4.77 7.19 17.73
CA LEU A 167 3.40 6.84 18.12
C LEU A 167 3.27 6.53 19.64
N SER A 168 3.93 7.33 20.48
CA SER A 168 4.00 7.11 21.94
C SER A 168 3.78 8.36 22.80
N SER A 169 3.18 9.43 22.28
CA SER A 169 3.00 10.69 23.02
C SER A 169 1.58 11.02 23.52
N THR A 170 0.64 10.07 23.59
CA THR A 170 -0.75 10.36 24.04
C THR A 170 -1.23 9.62 25.31
N LEU A 171 -0.34 9.33 26.27
CA LEU A 171 -0.77 8.80 27.58
C LEU A 171 -0.19 9.50 28.83
N ASN A 172 0.45 10.66 28.70
CA ASN A 172 0.89 11.43 29.87
C ASN A 172 0.50 12.92 29.77
N ALA A 173 -0.81 13.19 29.77
CA ALA A 173 -1.34 14.53 29.99
C ALA A 173 -2.63 14.48 30.82
N SER A 174 -2.55 13.88 32.01
CA SER A 174 -3.63 13.93 33.01
C SER A 174 -3.10 13.71 34.44
N SER A 175 -2.20 14.59 34.87
CA SER A 175 -2.01 14.89 36.30
C SER A 175 -1.41 16.29 36.48
N SER A 176 -2.26 17.32 36.35
CA SER A 176 -1.96 18.66 36.84
C SER A 176 -3.24 19.31 37.36
N GLY A 177 -3.20 19.72 38.64
CA GLY A 177 -4.26 20.39 39.40
C GLY A 177 -4.91 19.42 40.39
N SER A 178 -4.89 19.61 41.72
CA SER A 178 -4.90 20.86 42.49
C SER A 178 -4.76 20.57 44.00
N ASN A 179 -4.00 21.39 44.74
CA ASN A 179 -4.34 21.95 46.07
C ASN A 179 -3.12 22.74 46.60
N THR A 180 -3.11 24.07 46.47
CA THR A 180 -3.59 25.09 47.44
C THR A 180 -2.83 25.15 48.77
N ASN A 181 -2.16 26.31 48.94
CA ASN A 181 -1.84 27.07 50.15
C ASN A 181 -2.26 26.50 51.52
N ASN A 182 -1.36 26.50 52.51
CA ASN A 182 -1.31 27.56 53.54
C ASN A 182 -0.28 27.28 54.65
N ASN A 183 0.31 28.38 55.12
CA ASN A 183 0.96 28.66 56.41
C ASN A 183 2.38 28.13 56.66
#